data_AF-A0A7V5M301-F1
#
_entry.id   AF-A0A7V5M301-F1
#
_cell.length_a   1.000
_cell.length_b   1.000
_cell.length_c   1.000
_cell.angle_alpha   90.00
_cell.angle_beta   90.00
_cell.angle_gamma   90.00
#
_symmetry.space_group_name_H-M   'P 1'
#
loop_
_entity.id
_entity.type
_entity.pdbx_description
1 polymer ?
#
loop_
_entity_poly.entity_id
_entity_poly.type
_entity_poly.pdbx_seq_one_letter_code
_entity_poly.pdbx_strand_id
1 'polypeptide(L)'
;MTFEVLEREILSRIGNHECEETIRDMVCRSESAFEAISQVTSRGTNFEAFRIFVKVRVAHLEALWKEYIKPRWARLRMNLYCGKQRAFANFFNHLSTLKEDKTQRLEVAYGEGRWLTQKGYTPVPTTRTY
;
A
#
# COMPACT_ATOMS: atom_id res chain seq x y z
N MET A 1 9.50 16.10 -49.25
CA MET A 1 8.81 15.77 -48.00
C MET A 1 7.33 15.75 -48.30
N THR A 2 6.71 14.57 -48.30
CA THR A 2 5.28 14.42 -48.60
C THR A 2 4.45 14.83 -47.39
N PHE A 3 3.33 15.49 -47.65
CA PHE A 3 2.36 16.01 -46.66
C PHE A 3 1.98 14.98 -45.59
N GLU A 4 1.93 13.70 -45.96
CA GLU A 4 1.63 12.57 -45.08
C GLU A 4 2.66 12.34 -43.95
N VAL A 5 3.93 12.71 -44.16
CA VAL A 5 4.97 12.57 -43.13
C VAL A 5 4.78 13.67 -42.07
N LEU A 6 4.42 14.88 -42.50
CA LEU A 6 4.16 16.01 -41.61
C LEU A 6 2.90 15.78 -40.76
N GLU A 7 1.83 15.23 -41.35
CA GLU A 7 0.61 14.89 -40.62
C GLU A 7 0.82 13.80 -39.57
N ARG A 8 1.59 12.75 -39.88
CA ARG A 8 1.92 11.72 -38.88
C ARG A 8 2.78 12.26 -37.74
N GLU A 9 3.71 13.15 -38.04
CA GLU A 9 4.56 13.77 -37.03
C GLU A 9 3.75 14.71 -36.12
N ILE A 10 2.88 15.55 -36.70
CA ILE A 10 1.95 16.44 -35.98
C ILE A 10 0.97 15.63 -35.13
N LEU A 11 0.34 14.57 -35.67
CA LEU A 11 -0.59 13.72 -34.93
C LEU A 11 0.10 12.94 -33.80
N SER A 12 1.36 12.49 -34.00
CA SER A 12 2.13 11.89 -32.91
C SER A 12 2.47 12.90 -31.81
N ARG A 13 2.74 14.15 -32.18
CA ARG A 13 3.15 15.21 -31.25
C ARG A 13 1.97 15.78 -30.48
N ILE A 14 0.81 15.93 -31.11
CA ILE A 14 -0.47 16.29 -30.48
C ILE A 14 -0.93 15.15 -29.56
N GLY A 15 -0.90 13.90 -30.05
CA GLY A 15 -1.26 12.74 -29.24
C GLY A 15 -0.37 12.57 -28.00
N ASN A 16 0.94 12.83 -28.13
CA ASN A 16 1.86 12.80 -26.99
C ASN A 16 1.66 13.99 -26.04
N HIS A 17 1.37 15.20 -26.54
CA HIS A 17 1.16 16.38 -25.69
C HIS A 17 -0.16 16.30 -24.90
N GLU A 18 -1.26 15.90 -25.54
CA GLU A 18 -2.53 15.66 -24.85
C GLU A 18 -2.40 14.54 -23.82
N CYS A 19 -1.68 13.46 -24.15
CA CYS A 19 -1.37 12.40 -23.20
C CYS A 19 -0.51 12.92 -22.02
N GLU A 20 0.50 13.75 -22.28
CA GLU A 20 1.37 14.34 -21.26
C GLU A 20 0.62 15.31 -20.33
N GLU A 21 -0.25 16.17 -20.86
CA GLU A 21 -1.11 17.04 -20.06
C GLU A 21 -2.09 16.25 -19.22
N THR A 22 -2.73 15.21 -19.80
CA THR A 22 -3.65 14.34 -19.05
C THR A 22 -2.92 13.58 -17.94
N ILE A 23 -1.69 13.14 -18.19
CA ILE A 23 -0.83 12.48 -17.18
C ILE A 23 -0.44 13.47 -16.09
N ARG A 24 -0.01 14.70 -16.44
CA ARG A 24 0.31 15.75 -15.45
C ARG A 24 -0.89 16.09 -14.58
N ASP A 25 -2.06 16.31 -15.19
CA ASP A 25 -3.30 16.60 -14.47
C ASP A 25 -3.74 15.46 -13.55
N MET A 26 -3.51 14.21 -13.95
CA MET A 26 -3.76 13.05 -13.08
C MET A 26 -2.76 13.00 -11.92
N VAL A 27 -1.48 13.25 -12.18
CA VAL A 27 -0.43 13.26 -11.15
C VAL A 27 -0.73 14.37 -10.13
N CYS A 28 -1.00 15.60 -10.56
CA CYS A 28 -1.38 16.71 -9.68
C CYS A 28 -2.66 16.40 -8.87
N ARG A 29 -3.66 15.74 -9.47
CA ARG A 29 -4.87 15.30 -8.75
C ARG A 29 -4.60 14.23 -7.70
N SER A 30 -3.63 13.35 -7.94
CA SER A 30 -3.25 12.33 -6.98
C SER A 30 -2.38 12.90 -5.84
N GLU A 31 -1.46 13.82 -6.15
CA GLU A 31 -0.63 14.50 -5.16
C GLU A 31 -1.49 15.33 -4.21
N SER A 32 -2.42 16.13 -4.74
CA SER A 32 -3.38 16.89 -3.93
C SER A 32 -4.29 15.99 -3.08
N ALA A 33 -4.67 14.81 -3.57
CA ALA A 33 -5.40 13.82 -2.78
C ALA A 33 -4.56 13.26 -1.62
N PHE A 34 -3.27 12.99 -1.83
CA PHE A 34 -2.37 12.53 -0.77
C PHE A 34 -2.12 13.61 0.28
N GLU A 35 -1.94 14.86 -0.13
CA GLU A 35 -1.79 16.00 0.78
C GLU A 35 -3.03 16.17 1.66
N ALA A 36 -4.23 16.19 1.07
CA ALA A 36 -5.48 16.32 1.81
C ALA A 36 -5.67 15.21 2.85
N ILE A 37 -5.30 13.96 2.53
CA ILE A 37 -5.40 12.83 3.45
C ILE A 37 -4.33 12.90 4.54
N SER A 38 -3.13 13.39 4.23
CA SER A 38 -2.04 13.52 5.21
C SER A 38 -2.38 14.47 6.37
N GLN A 39 -3.23 15.46 6.11
CA GLN A 39 -3.72 16.41 7.11
C GLN A 39 -4.70 15.79 8.10
N VAL A 40 -5.24 14.60 7.80
CA VAL A 40 -6.23 13.92 8.64
C VAL A 40 -5.69 12.59 9.14
N THR A 41 -5.68 12.42 10.45
CA THR A 41 -5.21 11.17 11.07
C THR A 41 -6.35 10.19 11.27
N SER A 42 -6.13 8.93 10.90
CA SER A 42 -6.97 7.81 11.30
C SER A 42 -6.57 7.25 12.67
N ARG A 43 -5.46 7.71 13.24
CA ARG A 43 -4.89 7.22 14.49
C ARG A 43 -5.42 8.02 15.66
N GLY A 44 -5.92 7.33 16.68
CA GLY A 44 -6.40 7.90 17.92
C GLY A 44 -7.70 7.25 18.39
N THR A 45 -8.16 7.65 19.57
CA THR A 45 -9.42 7.19 20.17
C THR A 45 -10.60 8.12 19.87
N ASN A 46 -10.35 9.25 19.19
CA ASN A 46 -11.39 10.24 18.87
C ASN A 46 -12.19 9.82 17.63
N PHE A 47 -13.46 9.48 17.85
CA PHE A 47 -14.36 9.02 16.79
C PHE A 47 -14.68 10.10 15.75
N GLU A 48 -14.81 11.37 16.13
CA GLU A 48 -15.13 12.44 15.19
C GLU A 48 -13.96 12.72 14.24
N ALA A 49 -12.72 12.64 14.73
CA ALA A 49 -11.54 12.70 13.87
C ALA A 49 -11.52 11.56 12.85
N PHE A 50 -11.92 10.34 13.25
CA PHE A 50 -12.05 9.21 12.35
C PHE A 50 -13.16 9.42 11.30
N ARG A 51 -14.30 10.01 11.67
CA ARG A 51 -15.37 10.33 10.72
C ARG A 51 -14.91 11.34 9.66
N ILE A 52 -14.18 12.37 10.07
CA ILE A 52 -13.59 13.36 9.15
C ILE A 52 -12.61 12.66 8.20
N PHE A 53 -11.74 11.79 8.73
CA PHE A 53 -10.82 10.98 7.92
C PHE A 53 -11.56 10.16 6.86
N VAL A 54 -12.62 9.44 7.25
CA VAL A 54 -13.43 8.64 6.32
C VAL A 54 -14.05 9.52 5.23
N LYS A 55 -14.62 10.68 5.58
CA LYS A 55 -15.22 11.60 4.60
C LYS A 55 -14.20 12.09 3.57
N VAL A 56 -13.04 12.56 4.02
CA VAL A 56 -11.96 13.02 3.13
C VAL A 56 -11.46 11.88 2.25
N ARG A 57 -11.26 10.69 2.83
CA ARG A 57 -10.80 9.53 2.09
C ARG A 57 -11.81 9.06 1.02
N VAL A 58 -13.10 9.10 1.31
CA VAL A 58 -14.16 8.75 0.35
C VAL A 58 -14.21 9.77 -0.79
N ALA A 59 -14.10 11.07 -0.48
CA ALA A 59 -14.09 12.12 -1.49
C ALA A 59 -12.93 11.98 -2.49
N HIS A 60 -11.76 11.53 -2.03
CA HIS A 60 -10.58 11.32 -2.88
C HIS A 60 -10.39 9.88 -3.37
N LEU A 61 -11.32 8.97 -3.06
CA LEU A 61 -11.16 7.54 -3.34
C LEU A 61 -10.99 7.25 -4.83
N GLU A 62 -11.75 7.93 -5.69
CA GLU A 62 -11.69 7.71 -7.14
C GLU A 62 -10.35 8.11 -7.74
N ALA A 63 -9.80 9.26 -7.34
CA ALA A 63 -8.49 9.73 -7.77
C ALA A 63 -7.38 8.78 -7.32
N LEU A 64 -7.43 8.34 -6.05
CA LEU A 64 -6.50 7.34 -5.53
C LEU A 64 -6.62 5.99 -6.23
N TRP A 65 -7.84 5.56 -6.55
CA TRP A 65 -8.08 4.27 -7.18
C TRP A 65 -7.51 4.22 -8.60
N LYS A 66 -7.65 5.31 -9.37
CA LYS A 66 -7.02 5.45 -10.70
C LYS A 66 -5.51 5.28 -10.64
N GLU A 67 -4.86 5.82 -9.62
CA GLU A 67 -3.42 5.60 -9.40
C GLU A 67 -3.11 4.16 -8.98
N TYR A 68 -3.90 3.59 -8.07
CA TYR A 68 -3.64 2.24 -7.56
C TYR A 68 -3.82 1.13 -8.61
N ILE A 69 -4.68 1.33 -9.60
CA ILE A 69 -4.87 0.38 -10.71
C ILE A 69 -3.63 0.32 -11.61
N LYS A 70 -2.78 1.35 -11.63
CA LYS A 70 -1.59 1.35 -12.49
C LYS A 70 -0.72 0.11 -12.21
N PRO A 71 -0.23 -0.58 -13.25
CA PRO A 71 0.41 -1.89 -13.12
C PRO A 71 1.65 -1.87 -12.21
N ARG A 72 2.36 -0.74 -12.16
CA ARG A 72 3.48 -0.52 -11.23
C ARG A 72 3.05 -0.69 -9.76
N TRP A 73 1.96 -0.05 -9.37
CA TRP A 73 1.46 -0.05 -7.99
C TRP A 73 0.72 -1.33 -7.63
N ALA A 74 -0.07 -1.87 -8.58
CA ALA A 74 -0.78 -3.14 -8.40
C ALA A 74 0.19 -4.30 -8.12
N ARG A 75 1.29 -4.41 -8.88
CA ARG A 75 2.34 -5.42 -8.66
C ARG A 75 3.02 -5.25 -7.31
N LEU A 76 3.36 -4.01 -6.93
CA LEU A 76 3.98 -3.74 -5.64
C LEU A 76 3.07 -4.16 -4.48
N ARG A 77 1.78 -3.85 -4.55
CA ARG A 77 0.80 -4.24 -3.53
C ARG A 77 0.60 -5.75 -3.48
N MET A 78 0.52 -6.42 -4.62
CA MET A 78 0.43 -7.88 -4.66
C MET A 78 1.69 -8.53 -4.07
N ASN A 79 2.87 -8.03 -4.40
CA ASN A 79 4.13 -8.50 -3.81
C ASN A 79 4.18 -8.28 -2.29
N LEU A 80 3.69 -7.13 -1.82
CA LEU A 80 3.56 -6.85 -0.39
C LEU A 80 2.62 -7.86 0.27
N TYR A 81 1.44 -8.09 -0.31
CA TYR A 81 0.45 -9.03 0.20
C TYR A 81 0.97 -10.48 0.23
N CYS A 82 1.54 -10.97 -0.88
CA CYS A 82 2.16 -12.29 -0.93
C CYS A 82 3.36 -12.41 0.02
N GLY A 83 4.10 -11.31 0.24
CA GLY A 83 5.15 -11.24 1.25
C GLY A 83 4.60 -11.35 2.68
N LYS A 84 3.46 -10.71 2.98
CA LYS A 84 2.74 -10.85 4.26
C LYS A 84 2.32 -12.30 4.49
N GLN A 85 1.68 -12.92 3.49
CA GLN A 85 1.24 -14.31 3.58
C GLN A 85 2.41 -15.27 3.82
N ARG A 86 3.53 -15.10 3.11
CA ARG A 86 4.74 -15.90 3.34
C ARG A 86 5.33 -15.70 4.74
N ALA A 87 5.34 -14.47 5.26
CA ALA A 87 5.81 -14.21 6.61
C ALA A 87 4.96 -14.92 7.67
N PHE A 88 3.63 -14.92 7.51
CA PHE A 88 2.73 -15.66 8.38
C PHE A 88 2.90 -17.17 8.25
N ALA A 89 2.99 -17.70 7.03
CA ALA A 89 3.22 -19.12 6.81
C ALA A 89 4.52 -19.58 7.48
N ASN A 90 5.62 -18.83 7.31
CA ASN A 90 6.89 -19.15 7.94
C ASN A 90 6.81 -19.09 9.47
N PHE A 91 6.11 -18.10 10.03
CA PHE A 91 5.89 -17.99 11.46
C PHE A 91 5.13 -19.20 12.02
N PHE A 92 4.01 -19.59 11.38
CA PHE A 92 3.24 -20.75 11.82
C PHE A 92 3.98 -22.07 11.64
N ASN A 93 4.77 -22.23 10.57
CA ASN A 93 5.63 -23.40 10.38
C ASN A 93 6.69 -23.51 11.49
N HIS A 94 7.25 -22.39 11.92
CA HIS A 94 8.20 -22.37 13.05
C HIS A 94 7.51 -22.71 14.38
N LEU A 95 6.27 -22.26 14.57
CA LEU A 95 5.48 -22.65 15.74
C LEU A 95 5.12 -24.13 15.75
N SER A 96 4.81 -24.72 14.59
CA SER A 96 4.51 -26.15 14.51
C SER A 96 5.73 -27.01 14.84
N THR A 97 6.93 -26.63 14.40
CA THR A 97 8.16 -27.36 14.76
C THR A 97 8.43 -27.29 16.26
N LEU A 98 8.22 -26.12 16.90
CA LEU A 98 8.40 -25.96 18.34
C LEU A 98 7.39 -26.76 19.17
N LYS A 99 6.19 -27.02 18.63
CA LYS A 99 5.17 -27.83 19.30
C LYS A 99 5.53 -29.32 19.34
N GLU A 100 6.27 -29.81 18.35
CA GLU A 100 6.70 -31.21 18.28
C GLU A 100 7.81 -31.52 19.30
N ASP A 101 8.63 -30.51 19.62
CA ASP A 101 9.65 -30.58 20.67
C ASP A 101 9.02 -30.56 22.07
N LYS A 102 8.71 -31.75 22.62
CA LYS A 102 8.14 -31.95 23.97
C LYS A 102 8.98 -31.36 25.12
N THR A 103 10.23 -30.98 24.85
CA THR A 103 11.15 -30.38 25.82
C THR A 103 10.95 -28.87 25.98
N GLN A 104 10.27 -28.21 25.04
CA GLN A 104 10.05 -26.77 25.06
C GLN A 104 8.57 -26.44 25.33
N ARG A 105 8.32 -25.48 26.21
CA ARG A 105 6.96 -25.00 26.51
C ARG A 105 6.66 -23.78 25.63
N LEU A 106 5.69 -23.90 24.74
CA LEU A 106 5.22 -22.78 23.92
C LEU A 106 4.26 -21.90 24.72
N GLU A 107 4.64 -20.64 24.95
CA GLU A 107 3.79 -19.63 25.58
C GLU A 107 3.48 -18.52 24.57
N VAL A 108 2.19 -18.28 24.35
CA VAL A 108 1.71 -17.27 23.38
C VAL A 108 1.10 -16.11 24.17
N ALA A 109 1.77 -14.96 24.12
CA ALA A 109 1.23 -13.70 24.63
C ALA A 109 0.61 -12.89 23.49
N TYR A 110 -0.60 -12.37 23.69
CA TYR A 110 -1.28 -11.49 22.74
C TYR A 110 -1.44 -10.09 23.35
N GLY A 111 -1.02 -9.06 22.62
CA GLY A 111 -1.11 -7.67 23.07
C GLY A 111 -0.42 -6.70 22.13
N GLU A 112 -0.75 -5.42 22.27
CA GLU A 112 -0.13 -4.33 21.51
C GLU A 112 1.15 -3.89 22.22
N GLY A 113 2.27 -4.57 21.95
CA GLY A 113 3.57 -4.13 22.43
C GLY A 113 4.63 -4.22 21.36
N ARG A 114 5.55 -3.26 21.42
CA ARG A 114 6.82 -3.35 20.69
C ARG A 114 7.66 -4.40 21.43
N TRP A 115 7.55 -5.66 21.04
CA TRP A 115 8.34 -6.72 21.64
C TRP A 115 9.82 -6.54 21.28
N LEU A 116 10.68 -6.53 22.29
CA LEU A 116 12.12 -6.53 22.11
C LEU A 116 12.55 -7.94 21.69
N THR A 117 13.25 -8.08 20.57
CA THR A 117 13.75 -9.38 20.11
C THR A 117 14.80 -9.88 21.11
N GLN A 118 14.45 -10.89 21.90
CA GLN A 118 15.35 -11.57 22.84
C GLN A 118 15.52 -13.03 22.43
N LYS A 119 16.64 -13.65 22.85
CA LYS A 119 16.94 -15.06 22.56
C LYS A 119 15.83 -15.94 23.13
N GLY A 120 15.17 -16.71 22.27
CA GLY A 120 14.05 -17.60 22.65
C GLY A 120 12.65 -17.02 22.44
N TYR A 121 12.52 -15.75 22.01
CA TYR A 121 11.24 -15.12 21.73
C TYR A 121 11.09 -14.80 20.25
N THR A 122 10.03 -15.30 19.63
CA THR A 122 9.71 -15.02 18.23
C THR A 122 8.51 -14.08 18.16
N PRO A 123 8.70 -12.76 17.97
CA PRO A 123 7.58 -11.84 17.86
C PRO A 123 6.77 -12.13 16.59
N VAL A 124 5.45 -11.99 16.69
CA VAL A 124 4.57 -12.06 15.52
C VAL A 124 4.96 -10.94 14.55
N PRO A 125 5.02 -11.20 13.23
CA PRO A 125 5.33 -10.16 12.26
C PRO A 125 4.24 -9.06 12.28
N THR A 126 4.54 -7.92 12.92
CA THR A 126 3.65 -6.75 13.03
C THR A 126 3.96 -5.65 12.01
N THR A 127 5.20 -5.59 11.53
CA THR A 127 5.71 -4.49 10.66
C THR A 127 5.13 -4.51 9.25
N ARG A 128 4.34 -5.53 8.89
CA ARG A 128 3.68 -5.62 7.58
C ARG A 128 2.18 -5.90 7.68
N THR A 129 1.53 -5.73 8.82
CA THR A 129 0.12 -6.15 8.96
C THR A 129 -0.92 -5.06 8.70
N TYR A 130 -0.50 -3.80 8.66
CA TYR A 130 -1.35 -2.66 8.31
C TYR A 130 -1.45 -2.42 6.80
#